data_AF-A0A5C5SLF6-F1
#
_entry.id   AF-A0A5C5SLF6-F1
#
_cell.length_a   1.000
_cell.length_b   1.000
_cell.length_c   1.000
_cell.angle_alpha   90.00
_cell.angle_beta   90.00
_cell.angle_gamma   90.00
#
_symmetry.space_group_name_H-M   'P 1'
#
loop_
_entity.id
_entity.type
_entity.pdbx_description
1 polymer ?
#
loop_
_entity_poly.entity_id
_entity_poly.type
_entity_poly.pdbx_seq_one_letter_code
_entity_poly.pdbx_strand_id
1 'polypeptide(L)'
;MRWEDLWTEHAGYRPDESQPMIIPTEIATMSQSYVIAAGLRADPDAGERAELTTLYWLNTLQGNMMSGRISGFVEVGRSCRQSFEPMASAPGVTEDERRRMAEMFEQVDIFAKVEPILGALSEAGFTRQAEALRAAVALASSENADFAALDAAFGSGEEFADAIVAYVAHTPTLAAWAVRVRAELDDDDRLDWLVERLATMSDEARTHLPKSLRTIHAVSYFECQIFNGGLHRAFFNASGDLAPEVAAGLRALGLTAQAMIVEHGISMFSAPYPRDTSMRRNSYFRDGSIEWDNRLAKLGENMDLDAIRPSLIELARREGVLPK
;
A
#
# COMPACT_ATOMS: atom_id res chain seq x y z
N MET A 1 7.28 25.49 6.80
CA MET A 1 6.37 24.97 5.78
C MET A 1 5.72 23.76 6.39
N ARG A 2 4.40 23.78 6.59
CA ARG A 2 3.70 22.63 7.17
C ARG A 2 3.59 21.56 6.09
N TRP A 3 3.56 20.29 6.47
CA TRP A 3 3.44 19.18 5.51
C TRP A 3 2.14 19.28 4.67
N GLU A 4 1.10 19.89 5.26
CA GLU A 4 -0.17 20.23 4.60
C GLU A 4 0.04 21.15 3.38
N ASP A 5 0.91 22.16 3.51
CA ASP A 5 1.21 23.12 2.44
C ASP A 5 1.90 22.44 1.24
N LEU A 6 2.77 21.46 1.51
CA LEU A 6 3.53 20.71 0.51
C LEU A 6 2.66 19.77 -0.30
N TRP A 7 1.66 19.16 0.32
CA TRP A 7 0.70 18.30 -0.36
C TRP A 7 -0.18 19.13 -1.31
N THR A 8 -0.58 20.32 -0.86
CA THR A 8 -1.39 21.24 -1.66
C THR A 8 -0.68 21.82 -2.87
N GLU A 9 0.58 22.20 -2.71
CA GLU A 9 1.35 22.86 -3.76
C GLU A 9 1.78 21.89 -4.88
N HIS A 10 2.00 20.62 -4.55
CA HIS A 10 2.58 19.65 -5.49
C HIS A 10 1.66 18.49 -5.89
N ALA A 11 0.60 18.18 -5.13
CA ALA A 11 -0.38 17.14 -5.48
C ALA A 11 -1.70 17.69 -6.03
N GLY A 12 -1.86 19.02 -6.14
CA GLY A 12 -3.07 19.66 -6.69
C GLY A 12 -4.26 19.75 -5.73
N TYR A 13 -4.08 19.42 -4.45
CA TYR A 13 -5.15 19.39 -3.45
C TYR A 13 -5.20 20.68 -2.61
N ARG A 14 -6.16 21.59 -2.82
CA ARG A 14 -6.33 22.79 -1.98
C ARG A 14 -7.34 22.58 -0.85
N PRO A 15 -6.92 22.46 0.44
CA PRO A 15 -7.84 22.56 1.55
C PRO A 15 -8.28 24.02 1.74
N ASP A 16 -9.56 24.21 2.02
CA ASP A 16 -10.14 25.48 2.44
C ASP A 16 -9.71 25.78 3.90
N GLU A 17 -8.99 26.89 4.11
CA GLU A 17 -8.50 27.32 5.43
C GLU A 17 -9.62 27.63 6.44
N SER A 18 -10.88 27.76 5.99
CA SER A 18 -12.04 28.02 6.84
C SER A 18 -12.80 26.75 7.27
N GLN A 19 -12.41 25.58 6.76
CA GLN A 19 -12.92 24.30 7.22
C GLN A 19 -11.89 23.62 8.15
N PRO A 20 -12.26 23.16 9.35
CA PRO A 20 -11.38 22.31 10.13
C PRO A 20 -11.00 21.12 9.26
N MET A 21 -9.71 21.02 8.96
CA MET A 21 -9.08 20.05 8.07
C MET A 21 -9.77 18.68 8.21
N ILE A 22 -10.37 18.25 7.10
CA ILE A 22 -11.37 17.20 7.02
C ILE A 22 -10.83 15.88 7.63
N ILE A 23 -11.30 15.64 8.86
CA ILE A 23 -11.10 14.50 9.78
C ILE A 23 -11.11 13.08 9.15
N PRO A 24 -11.79 12.78 8.02
CA PRO A 24 -11.89 11.41 7.50
C PRO A 24 -10.96 11.01 6.33
N THR A 25 -10.24 11.90 5.64
CA THR A 25 -9.41 11.51 4.47
C THR A 25 -8.19 10.67 4.85
N GLU A 26 -7.61 10.94 6.01
CA GLU A 26 -6.48 10.17 6.53
C GLU A 26 -6.93 8.73 6.85
N ILE A 27 -8.07 8.55 7.51
CA ILE A 27 -8.62 7.24 7.93
C ILE A 27 -9.19 6.43 6.77
N ALA A 28 -9.77 7.10 5.78
CA ALA A 28 -10.18 6.46 4.54
C ALA A 28 -9.01 6.12 3.62
N THR A 29 -7.74 6.33 4.00
CA THR A 29 -6.59 6.03 3.14
C THR A 29 -5.36 5.40 3.85
N MET A 30 -5.24 5.40 5.19
CA MET A 30 -4.21 4.61 5.89
C MET A 30 -4.47 3.13 5.68
N SER A 31 -3.49 2.30 5.31
CA SER A 31 -3.42 0.82 5.47
C SER A 31 -4.70 0.12 5.97
N GLN A 32 -5.81 0.27 5.23
CA GLN A 32 -7.17 0.39 5.79
C GLN A 32 -7.65 -0.84 6.53
N SER A 33 -7.09 -2.00 6.22
CA SER A 33 -7.41 -3.24 6.92
C SER A 33 -6.85 -3.26 8.35
N TYR A 34 -5.68 -2.69 8.63
CA TYR A 34 -5.02 -2.85 9.94
C TYR A 34 -5.67 -2.02 11.03
N VAL A 35 -5.94 -0.73 10.76
CA VAL A 35 -6.57 0.17 11.73
C VAL A 35 -8.04 -0.23 11.97
N ILE A 36 -8.78 -0.56 10.90
CA ILE A 36 -10.16 -1.04 11.04
C ILE A 36 -10.19 -2.41 11.73
N ALA A 37 -9.27 -3.33 11.39
CA ALA A 37 -9.18 -4.62 12.10
C ALA A 37 -8.74 -4.47 13.56
N ALA A 38 -7.86 -3.53 13.88
CA ALA A 38 -7.52 -3.19 15.26
C ALA A 38 -8.75 -2.67 16.01
N GLY A 39 -9.51 -1.76 15.40
CA GLY A 39 -10.80 -1.29 15.91
C GLY A 39 -11.79 -2.43 16.16
N LEU A 40 -11.94 -3.36 15.21
CA LEU A 40 -12.81 -4.54 15.35
C LEU A 40 -12.34 -5.51 16.46
N ARG A 41 -11.03 -5.54 16.77
CA ARG A 41 -10.44 -6.33 17.86
C ARG A 41 -10.58 -5.66 19.23
N ALA A 42 -10.77 -4.34 19.29
CA ALA A 42 -10.93 -3.57 20.52
C ALA A 42 -12.29 -3.76 21.22
N ASP A 43 -13.04 -4.80 20.83
CA ASP A 43 -14.39 -5.13 21.29
C ASP A 43 -15.37 -3.96 21.25
N PRO A 44 -15.60 -3.36 20.06
CA PRO A 44 -16.57 -2.29 19.90
C PRO A 44 -17.98 -2.80 20.24
N ASP A 45 -18.84 -1.87 20.68
CA ASP A 45 -20.24 -2.22 20.90
C ASP A 45 -20.91 -2.69 19.59
N ALA A 46 -22.10 -3.28 19.70
CA ALA A 46 -22.75 -3.89 18.53
C ALA A 46 -23.05 -2.88 17.40
N GLY A 47 -23.32 -1.61 17.73
CA GLY A 47 -23.59 -0.57 16.73
C GLY A 47 -22.31 -0.14 16.02
N GLU A 48 -21.26 0.16 16.80
CA GLU A 48 -19.94 0.52 16.26
C GLU A 48 -19.35 -0.63 15.42
N ARG A 49 -19.53 -1.89 15.86
CA ARG A 49 -19.06 -3.08 15.12
C ARG A 49 -19.70 -3.20 13.74
N ALA A 50 -21.01 -2.94 13.63
CA ALA A 50 -21.72 -3.00 12.36
C ALA A 50 -21.14 -1.97 11.38
N GLU A 51 -21.00 -0.72 11.82
CA GLU A 51 -20.49 0.36 10.97
C GLU A 51 -19.01 0.19 10.61
N LEU A 52 -18.18 -0.32 11.53
CA LEU A 52 -16.80 -0.69 11.23
C LEU A 52 -16.71 -1.83 10.22
N THR A 53 -17.67 -2.76 10.24
CA THR A 53 -17.78 -3.82 9.23
C THR A 53 -18.16 -3.24 7.87
N THR A 54 -19.12 -2.32 7.82
CA THR A 54 -19.46 -1.56 6.61
C THR A 54 -18.22 -0.85 6.07
N LEU A 55 -17.52 -0.09 6.92
CA LEU A 55 -16.32 0.65 6.56
C LEU A 55 -15.19 -0.28 6.07
N TYR A 56 -14.99 -1.43 6.71
CA TYR A 56 -14.01 -2.44 6.29
C TYR A 56 -14.26 -2.90 4.84
N TRP A 57 -15.51 -3.20 4.49
CA TRP A 57 -15.84 -3.67 3.15
C TRP A 57 -15.77 -2.57 2.09
N LEU A 58 -16.17 -1.35 2.43
CA LEU A 58 -15.99 -0.19 1.53
C LEU A 58 -14.51 0.05 1.19
N ASN A 59 -13.64 0.01 2.21
CA ASN A 59 -12.20 0.13 2.04
C ASN A 59 -11.62 -1.07 1.27
N THR A 60 -12.09 -2.29 1.55
CA THR A 60 -11.69 -3.49 0.78
C THR A 60 -12.00 -3.31 -0.71
N LEU A 61 -13.17 -2.79 -1.07
CA LEU A 61 -13.49 -2.48 -2.47
C LEU A 61 -12.53 -1.43 -3.03
N GLN A 62 -12.34 -0.31 -2.31
CA GLN A 62 -11.48 0.79 -2.73
C GLN A 62 -10.03 0.33 -2.99
N GLY A 63 -9.44 -0.44 -2.09
CA GLY A 63 -8.07 -0.96 -2.22
C GLY A 63 -7.89 -1.98 -3.36
N ASN A 64 -8.95 -2.69 -3.76
CA ASN A 64 -8.90 -3.64 -4.88
C ASN A 64 -9.22 -3.00 -6.24
N MET A 65 -9.60 -1.72 -6.29
CA MET A 65 -9.73 -0.95 -7.53
C MET A 65 -8.38 -0.37 -7.96
N MET A 66 -7.42 -1.23 -8.35
CA MET A 66 -6.03 -0.85 -8.66
C MET A 66 -5.87 0.30 -9.68
N SER A 67 -6.85 0.50 -10.57
CA SER A 67 -6.87 1.61 -11.55
C SER A 67 -7.87 2.72 -11.21
N GLY A 68 -8.43 2.71 -10.00
CA GLY A 68 -9.55 3.56 -9.60
C GLY A 68 -10.83 3.24 -10.37
N ARG A 69 -10.98 2.01 -10.88
CA ARG A 69 -12.11 1.57 -11.70
C ARG A 69 -12.63 0.22 -11.23
N ILE A 70 -13.93 -0.02 -11.39
CA ILE A 70 -14.60 -1.25 -10.99
C ILE A 70 -14.22 -2.44 -11.88
N SER A 71 -13.87 -2.18 -13.15
CA SER A 71 -13.26 -3.16 -14.06
C SER A 71 -11.97 -3.75 -13.47
N GLY A 72 -11.11 -2.91 -12.88
CA GLY A 72 -9.89 -3.35 -12.23
C GLY A 72 -10.14 -4.33 -11.08
N PHE A 73 -11.19 -4.12 -10.30
CA PHE A 73 -11.63 -5.08 -9.28
C PHE A 73 -11.97 -6.43 -9.94
N VAL A 74 -12.87 -6.44 -10.92
CA VAL A 74 -13.31 -7.68 -11.59
C VAL A 74 -12.16 -8.42 -12.28
N GLU A 75 -11.25 -7.70 -12.95
CA GLU A 75 -10.09 -8.25 -13.64
C GLU A 75 -9.14 -8.97 -12.68
N VAL A 76 -8.85 -8.38 -11.51
CA VAL A 76 -8.04 -9.03 -10.46
C VAL A 76 -8.67 -10.34 -10.04
N GLY A 77 -9.98 -10.36 -9.77
CA GLY A 77 -10.68 -11.59 -9.38
C GLY A 77 -10.63 -12.67 -10.46
N ARG A 78 -10.80 -12.29 -11.73
CA ARG A 78 -10.69 -13.22 -12.86
C ARG A 78 -9.27 -13.78 -12.94
N SER A 79 -8.27 -12.92 -12.86
CA SER A 79 -6.86 -13.30 -12.92
C SER A 79 -6.51 -14.28 -11.79
N CYS A 80 -6.91 -13.98 -10.54
CA CYS A 80 -6.70 -14.86 -9.40
C CYS A 80 -7.32 -16.25 -9.63
N ARG A 81 -8.59 -16.33 -10.06
CA ARG A 81 -9.26 -17.61 -10.36
C ARG A 81 -8.57 -18.38 -11.48
N GLN A 82 -8.23 -17.71 -12.57
CA GLN A 82 -7.55 -18.31 -13.73
C GLN A 82 -6.16 -18.84 -13.40
N SER A 83 -5.42 -18.18 -12.50
CA SER A 83 -4.11 -18.65 -12.04
C SER A 83 -4.21 -19.77 -11.01
N PHE A 84 -5.26 -19.78 -10.19
CA PHE A 84 -5.40 -20.73 -9.09
C PHE A 84 -5.66 -22.17 -9.57
N GLU A 85 -6.61 -22.37 -10.48
CA GLU A 85 -7.05 -23.71 -10.89
C GLU A 85 -5.93 -24.58 -11.51
N PRO A 86 -5.07 -24.04 -12.41
CA PRO A 86 -3.90 -24.77 -12.91
C PRO A 86 -2.88 -25.10 -11.82
N MET A 87 -2.66 -24.20 -10.86
CA MET A 87 -1.74 -24.43 -9.74
C MET A 87 -2.22 -25.55 -8.83
N ALA A 88 -3.50 -25.52 -8.44
CA ALA A 88 -4.09 -26.56 -7.59
C ALA A 88 -4.13 -27.93 -8.29
N SER A 89 -4.21 -27.95 -9.62
CA SER A 89 -4.26 -29.16 -10.43
C SER A 89 -2.90 -29.63 -10.96
N ALA A 90 -1.80 -28.95 -10.59
CA ALA A 90 -0.47 -29.27 -11.13
C ALA A 90 0.01 -30.67 -10.69
N PRO A 91 0.72 -31.42 -11.56
CA PRO A 91 1.30 -32.70 -11.19
C PRO A 91 2.23 -32.57 -9.97
N GLY A 92 2.08 -33.47 -9.00
CA GLY A 92 2.88 -33.49 -7.78
C GLY A 92 2.30 -32.72 -6.60
N VAL A 93 1.25 -31.91 -6.81
CA VAL A 93 0.53 -31.27 -5.71
C VAL A 93 -0.30 -32.30 -4.94
N THR A 94 -0.01 -32.41 -3.66
CA THR A 94 -0.71 -33.29 -2.71
C THR A 94 -2.09 -32.74 -2.34
N GLU A 95 -2.95 -33.58 -1.77
CA GLU A 95 -4.27 -33.15 -1.30
C GLU A 95 -4.19 -32.10 -0.18
N ASP A 96 -3.20 -32.23 0.72
CA ASP A 96 -2.98 -31.25 1.77
C ASP A 96 -2.52 -29.89 1.23
N GLU A 97 -1.65 -29.88 0.21
CA GLU A 97 -1.26 -28.65 -0.47
C GLU A 97 -2.44 -28.03 -1.21
N ARG A 98 -3.26 -28.83 -1.90
CA ARG A 98 -4.51 -28.35 -2.53
C ARG A 98 -5.44 -27.69 -1.52
N ARG A 99 -5.64 -28.31 -0.36
CA ARG A 99 -6.47 -27.77 0.71
C ARG A 99 -5.92 -26.44 1.23
N ARG A 100 -4.63 -26.36 1.54
CA ARG A 100 -3.99 -25.11 1.99
C ARG A 100 -4.07 -24.01 0.94
N MET A 101 -3.88 -24.37 -0.33
CA MET A 101 -4.05 -23.45 -1.44
C MET A 101 -5.49 -22.96 -1.56
N ALA A 102 -6.49 -23.83 -1.39
CA ALA A 102 -7.90 -23.46 -1.41
C ALA A 102 -8.26 -22.53 -0.23
N GLU A 103 -7.79 -22.82 0.98
CA GLU A 103 -7.96 -21.96 2.16
C GLU A 103 -7.32 -20.57 1.93
N MET A 104 -6.11 -20.52 1.37
CA MET A 104 -5.46 -19.27 1.01
C MET A 104 -6.22 -18.53 -0.11
N PHE A 105 -6.73 -19.27 -1.10
CA PHE A 105 -7.49 -18.71 -2.21
C PHE A 105 -8.81 -18.11 -1.74
N GLU A 106 -9.54 -18.77 -0.84
CA GLU A 106 -10.76 -18.24 -0.24
C GLU A 106 -10.53 -16.89 0.45
N GLN A 107 -9.36 -16.70 1.09
CA GLN A 107 -8.99 -15.43 1.71
C GLN A 107 -8.75 -14.30 0.69
N VAL A 108 -8.33 -14.62 -0.53
CA VAL A 108 -8.01 -13.65 -1.58
C VAL A 108 -9.05 -13.58 -2.70
N ASP A 109 -10.02 -14.50 -2.77
CA ASP A 109 -11.08 -14.51 -3.77
C ASP A 109 -12.04 -13.34 -3.54
N ILE A 110 -11.79 -12.23 -4.23
CA ILE A 110 -12.58 -11.02 -4.12
C ILE A 110 -14.06 -11.25 -4.49
N PHE A 111 -14.37 -12.27 -5.30
CA PHE A 111 -15.75 -12.57 -5.65
C PHE A 111 -16.52 -13.20 -4.49
N ALA A 112 -15.85 -13.93 -3.59
CA ALA A 112 -16.45 -14.41 -2.34
C ALA A 112 -16.82 -13.25 -1.39
N LYS A 113 -16.23 -12.06 -1.62
CA LYS A 113 -16.45 -10.84 -0.83
C LYS A 113 -17.51 -9.92 -1.42
N VAL A 114 -18.09 -10.24 -2.59
CA VAL A 114 -19.02 -9.34 -3.30
C VAL A 114 -20.30 -9.07 -2.50
N GLU A 115 -20.94 -10.10 -1.93
CA GLU A 115 -22.18 -9.89 -1.17
C GLU A 115 -21.99 -9.00 0.08
N PRO A 116 -20.96 -9.22 0.92
CA PRO A 116 -20.63 -8.28 1.99
C PRO A 116 -20.37 -6.85 1.50
N ILE A 117 -19.66 -6.68 0.37
CA ILE A 117 -19.39 -5.36 -0.22
C ILE A 117 -20.69 -4.70 -0.72
N LEU A 118 -21.58 -5.44 -1.38
CA LEU A 118 -22.89 -4.93 -1.82
C LEU A 118 -23.78 -4.52 -0.65
N GLY A 119 -23.74 -5.29 0.45
CA GLY A 119 -24.39 -4.92 1.71
C GLY A 119 -23.86 -3.59 2.23
N ALA A 120 -22.54 -3.45 2.33
CA ALA A 120 -21.90 -2.24 2.83
C ALA A 120 -22.16 -1.00 1.95
N LEU A 121 -22.12 -1.14 0.63
CA LEU A 121 -22.49 -0.07 -0.31
C LEU A 121 -23.94 0.37 -0.11
N SER A 122 -24.86 -0.58 0.12
CA SER A 122 -26.28 -0.29 0.31
C SER A 122 -26.52 0.43 1.64
N GLU A 123 -25.89 -0.04 2.73
CA GLU A 123 -25.96 0.58 4.06
C GLU A 123 -25.41 2.02 4.06
N ALA A 124 -24.32 2.26 3.34
CA ALA A 124 -23.72 3.59 3.20
C ALA A 124 -24.46 4.52 2.20
N GLY A 125 -25.52 4.02 1.54
CA GLY A 125 -26.29 4.80 0.56
C GLY A 125 -25.60 4.97 -0.80
N PHE A 126 -24.58 4.16 -1.11
CA PHE A 126 -23.85 4.16 -2.38
C PHE A 126 -24.57 3.33 -3.45
N THR A 127 -25.86 3.63 -3.70
CA THR A 127 -26.74 2.84 -4.57
C THR A 127 -26.19 2.69 -5.99
N ARG A 128 -25.67 3.78 -6.57
CA ARG A 128 -25.11 3.80 -7.92
C ARG A 128 -23.91 2.83 -8.04
N GLN A 129 -23.01 2.87 -7.06
CA GLN A 129 -21.85 1.99 -6.99
C GLN A 129 -22.25 0.52 -6.77
N ALA A 130 -23.26 0.26 -5.93
CA ALA A 130 -23.78 -1.09 -5.71
C ALA A 130 -24.37 -1.71 -6.98
N GLU A 131 -25.14 -0.92 -7.74
CA GLU A 131 -25.69 -1.35 -9.03
C GLU A 131 -24.60 -1.62 -10.06
N ALA A 132 -23.62 -0.72 -10.18
CA ALA A 132 -22.49 -0.89 -11.09
C ALA A 132 -21.63 -2.13 -10.73
N LEU A 133 -21.32 -2.37 -9.45
CA LEU A 133 -20.59 -3.55 -9.01
C LEU A 133 -21.37 -4.84 -9.31
N ARG A 134 -22.68 -4.88 -9.01
CA ARG A 134 -23.52 -6.05 -9.30
C ARG A 134 -23.54 -6.38 -10.80
N ALA A 135 -23.69 -5.34 -11.64
CA ALA A 135 -23.64 -5.50 -13.08
C ALA A 135 -22.25 -5.95 -13.57
N ALA A 136 -21.17 -5.42 -12.99
CA ALA A 136 -19.81 -5.80 -13.34
C ALA A 136 -19.52 -7.26 -12.99
N VAL A 137 -19.96 -7.74 -11.83
CA VAL A 137 -19.83 -9.15 -11.42
C VAL A 137 -20.65 -10.06 -12.33
N ALA A 138 -21.86 -9.67 -12.74
CA ALA A 138 -22.65 -10.43 -13.69
C ALA A 138 -21.98 -10.52 -15.08
N LEU A 139 -21.32 -9.44 -15.52
CA LEU A 139 -20.54 -9.40 -16.76
C LEU A 139 -19.22 -10.17 -16.68
N ALA A 140 -18.69 -10.41 -15.47
CA ALA A 140 -17.36 -11.00 -15.27
C ALA A 140 -17.18 -12.38 -15.94
N SER A 141 -18.26 -13.13 -16.17
CA SER A 141 -18.22 -14.42 -16.87
C SER A 141 -18.17 -14.31 -18.39
N SER A 142 -18.37 -13.11 -18.97
CA SER A 142 -18.34 -12.89 -20.42
C SER A 142 -16.91 -12.64 -20.91
N GLU A 143 -16.51 -13.27 -22.02
CA GLU A 143 -15.20 -13.03 -22.66
C GLU A 143 -15.11 -11.64 -23.31
N ASN A 144 -16.24 -11.07 -23.72
CA ASN A 144 -16.31 -9.78 -24.42
C ASN A 144 -17.01 -8.71 -23.57
N ALA A 145 -16.85 -8.77 -22.24
CA ALA A 145 -17.42 -7.77 -21.35
C ALA A 145 -16.80 -6.39 -21.62
N ASP A 146 -17.65 -5.42 -21.95
CA ASP A 146 -17.26 -4.01 -21.98
C ASP A 146 -17.68 -3.36 -20.65
N PHE A 147 -16.68 -2.97 -19.87
CA PHE A 147 -16.89 -2.34 -18.56
C PHE A 147 -16.94 -0.82 -18.63
N ALA A 148 -16.74 -0.18 -19.78
CA ALA A 148 -16.60 1.28 -19.87
C ALA A 148 -17.81 2.04 -19.31
N ALA A 149 -19.02 1.57 -19.62
CA ALA A 149 -20.26 2.15 -19.08
C ALA A 149 -20.40 1.93 -17.56
N LEU A 150 -19.91 0.80 -17.04
CA LEU A 150 -19.97 0.46 -15.62
C LEU A 150 -18.92 1.23 -14.81
N ASP A 151 -17.71 1.41 -15.35
CA ASP A 151 -16.68 2.27 -14.79
C ASP A 151 -17.19 3.71 -14.69
N ALA A 152 -17.79 4.23 -15.76
CA ALA A 152 -18.38 5.57 -15.77
C ALA A 152 -19.56 5.70 -14.78
N ALA A 153 -20.40 4.66 -14.66
CA ALA A 153 -21.50 4.65 -13.70
C ALA A 153 -21.00 4.58 -12.24
N PHE A 154 -19.94 3.81 -11.97
CA PHE A 154 -19.37 3.70 -10.63
C PHE A 154 -18.76 5.04 -10.18
N GLY A 155 -17.98 5.67 -11.06
CA GLY A 155 -17.18 6.87 -10.78
C GLY A 155 -15.69 6.53 -10.67
N SER A 156 -14.87 7.55 -10.43
CA SER A 156 -13.44 7.35 -10.22
C SER A 156 -13.13 6.80 -8.82
N GLY A 157 -11.96 6.20 -8.66
CA GLY A 157 -11.47 5.76 -7.35
C GLY A 157 -11.30 6.92 -6.35
N GLU A 158 -10.98 8.12 -6.85
CA GLU A 158 -10.90 9.34 -6.05
C GLU A 158 -12.29 9.77 -5.56
N GLU A 159 -13.27 9.84 -6.46
CA GLU A 159 -14.67 10.14 -6.10
C GLU A 159 -15.22 9.12 -5.08
N PHE A 160 -14.86 7.84 -5.21
CA PHE A 160 -15.27 6.82 -4.26
C PHE A 160 -14.57 6.95 -2.91
N ALA A 161 -13.28 7.29 -2.89
CA ALA A 161 -12.56 7.58 -1.64
C ALA A 161 -13.19 8.78 -0.91
N ASP A 162 -13.48 9.87 -1.63
CA ASP A 162 -14.16 11.05 -1.08
C ASP A 162 -15.56 10.70 -0.55
N ALA A 163 -16.29 9.80 -1.21
CA ALA A 163 -17.57 9.32 -0.72
C ALA A 163 -17.44 8.54 0.60
N ILE A 164 -16.42 7.67 0.75
CA ILE A 164 -16.13 6.96 2.01
C ILE A 164 -15.78 7.97 3.11
N VAL A 165 -14.99 8.99 2.81
CA VAL A 165 -14.65 10.07 3.74
C VAL A 165 -15.92 10.77 4.23
N ALA A 166 -16.80 11.14 3.30
CA ALA A 166 -18.07 11.76 3.62
C ALA A 166 -18.95 10.84 4.48
N TYR A 167 -18.99 9.53 4.19
CA TYR A 167 -19.74 8.55 4.98
C TYR A 167 -19.23 8.47 6.43
N VAL A 168 -17.91 8.43 6.65
CA VAL A 168 -17.32 8.45 8.00
C VAL A 168 -17.66 9.77 8.72
N ALA A 169 -17.57 10.91 8.03
CA ALA A 169 -17.89 12.22 8.61
C ALA A 169 -19.36 12.34 9.07
N HIS A 170 -20.28 11.79 8.29
CA HIS A 170 -21.73 11.90 8.54
C HIS A 170 -22.26 10.80 9.47
N THR A 171 -21.44 9.80 9.81
CA THR A 171 -21.77 8.73 10.76
C THR A 171 -21.13 9.04 12.12
N PRO A 172 -21.87 9.58 13.11
CA PRO A 172 -21.27 10.16 14.32
C PRO A 172 -20.41 9.18 15.15
N THR A 173 -20.81 7.92 15.17
CA THR A 173 -20.12 6.80 15.81
C THR A 173 -18.79 6.50 15.12
N LEU A 174 -18.76 6.40 13.79
CA LEU A 174 -17.50 6.28 13.04
C LEU A 174 -16.62 7.52 13.17
N ALA A 175 -17.18 8.73 13.17
CA ALA A 175 -16.43 9.95 13.39
C ALA A 175 -15.79 9.99 14.80
N ALA A 176 -16.52 9.56 15.83
CA ALA A 176 -16.00 9.46 17.19
C ALA A 176 -14.92 8.37 17.33
N TRP A 177 -15.14 7.21 16.70
CA TRP A 177 -14.14 6.14 16.59
C TRP A 177 -12.87 6.64 15.93
N ALA A 178 -13.00 7.33 14.80
CA ALA A 178 -11.90 7.91 14.03
C ALA A 178 -11.01 8.83 14.88
N VAL A 179 -11.63 9.76 15.62
CA VAL A 179 -10.91 10.66 16.54
C VAL A 179 -10.19 9.88 17.64
N ARG A 180 -10.84 8.88 18.23
CA ARG A 180 -10.26 8.06 19.29
C ARG A 180 -9.06 7.27 18.80
N VAL A 181 -9.21 6.52 17.71
CA VAL A 181 -8.14 5.68 17.15
C VAL A 181 -6.95 6.54 16.73
N ARG A 182 -7.17 7.69 16.10
CA ARG A 182 -6.08 8.63 15.77
C ARG A 182 -5.25 9.05 16.97
N ALA A 183 -5.90 9.27 18.13
CA ALA A 183 -5.21 9.62 19.36
C ALA A 183 -4.41 8.46 19.96
N GLU A 184 -4.76 7.22 19.60
CA GLU A 184 -4.11 5.98 20.06
C GLU A 184 -3.01 5.49 19.12
N LEU A 185 -2.95 5.99 17.87
CA LEU A 185 -1.90 5.63 16.91
C LEU A 185 -0.52 6.00 17.46
N ASP A 186 0.36 5.01 17.52
CA ASP A 186 1.75 5.23 17.86
C ASP A 186 2.54 5.80 16.67
N ASP A 187 3.82 6.07 16.90
CA ASP A 187 4.68 6.64 15.89
C ASP A 187 5.00 5.70 14.73
N ASP A 188 4.95 4.40 14.97
CA ASP A 188 5.13 3.39 13.94
C ASP A 188 3.94 3.43 12.98
N ASP A 189 2.71 3.42 13.49
CA ASP A 189 1.50 3.55 12.68
C ASP A 189 1.49 4.85 11.84
N ARG A 190 1.93 5.95 12.46
CA ARG A 190 2.03 7.26 11.80
C ARG A 190 3.10 7.28 10.70
N LEU A 191 4.23 6.62 10.93
CA LEU A 191 5.28 6.49 9.92
C LEU A 191 4.81 5.61 8.75
N ASP A 192 4.13 4.48 9.01
CA ASP A 192 3.61 3.62 7.96
C ASP A 192 2.64 4.38 7.05
N TRP A 193 1.74 5.15 7.63
CA TRP A 193 0.87 6.01 6.84
C TRP A 193 1.64 6.96 5.94
N LEU A 194 2.64 7.66 6.50
CA LEU A 194 3.45 8.61 5.76
C LEU A 194 4.17 7.91 4.60
N VAL A 195 4.78 6.75 4.85
CA VAL A 195 5.48 5.96 3.84
C VAL A 195 4.54 5.49 2.75
N GLU A 196 3.34 5.02 3.09
CA GLU A 196 2.33 4.62 2.11
C GLU A 196 1.91 5.81 1.22
N ARG A 197 1.65 6.98 1.82
CA ARG A 197 1.31 8.19 1.05
C ARG A 197 2.44 8.55 0.09
N LEU A 198 3.69 8.54 0.55
CA LEU A 198 4.87 8.80 -0.29
C LEU A 198 5.00 7.78 -1.43
N ALA A 199 4.71 6.50 -1.18
CA ALA A 199 4.79 5.45 -2.17
C ALA A 199 3.74 5.58 -3.29
N THR A 200 2.57 6.16 -3.00
CA THR A 200 1.52 6.43 -4.01
C THR A 200 1.81 7.63 -4.91
N MET A 201 2.79 8.47 -4.56
CA MET A 201 3.16 9.63 -5.37
C MET A 201 3.88 9.24 -6.66
N SER A 202 3.63 9.99 -7.73
CA SER A 202 4.39 9.86 -8.98
C SER A 202 5.88 10.16 -8.76
N ASP A 203 6.75 9.58 -9.60
CA ASP A 203 8.19 9.85 -9.53
C ASP A 203 8.50 11.34 -9.66
N GLU A 204 7.79 12.04 -10.56
CA GLU A 204 7.92 13.49 -10.75
C GLU A 204 7.59 14.26 -9.48
N ALA A 205 6.42 14.01 -8.86
CA ALA A 205 6.02 14.66 -7.63
C ALA A 205 7.03 14.40 -6.49
N ARG A 206 7.58 13.18 -6.41
CA ARG A 206 8.61 12.83 -5.42
C ARG A 206 9.89 13.64 -5.58
N THR A 207 10.24 14.09 -6.78
CA THR A 207 11.44 14.92 -6.96
C THR A 207 11.34 16.29 -6.27
N HIS A 208 10.12 16.83 -6.16
CA HIS A 208 9.84 18.14 -5.57
C HIS A 208 9.70 18.13 -4.04
N LEU A 209 9.62 16.95 -3.41
CA LEU A 209 9.50 16.83 -1.96
C LEU A 209 10.69 17.44 -1.20
N PRO A 210 10.50 17.90 0.05
CA PRO A 210 11.60 18.18 0.95
C PRO A 210 12.57 17.01 1.08
N LYS A 211 13.84 17.31 1.36
CA LYS A 211 14.89 16.30 1.49
C LYS A 211 14.52 15.21 2.50
N SER A 212 13.93 15.56 3.63
CA SER A 212 13.50 14.62 4.68
C SER A 212 12.49 13.59 4.17
N LEU A 213 11.45 14.03 3.47
CA LEU A 213 10.43 13.13 2.89
C LEU A 213 11.01 12.25 1.78
N ARG A 214 11.92 12.76 0.94
CA ARG A 214 12.65 11.91 -0.03
C ARG A 214 13.53 10.87 0.65
N THR A 215 14.17 11.22 1.76
CA THR A 215 14.96 10.27 2.57
C THR A 215 14.07 9.20 3.19
N ILE A 216 12.95 9.57 3.80
CA ILE A 216 11.98 8.63 4.37
C ILE A 216 11.49 7.66 3.28
N HIS A 217 11.01 8.17 2.14
CA HIS A 217 10.57 7.34 1.01
C HIS A 217 11.66 6.37 0.54
N ALA A 218 12.86 6.89 0.23
CA ALA A 218 13.93 6.07 -0.32
C ALA A 218 14.34 4.96 0.64
N VAL A 219 14.58 5.30 1.92
CA VAL A 219 15.03 4.34 2.93
C VAL A 219 13.93 3.32 3.23
N SER A 220 12.69 3.73 3.48
CA SER A 220 11.58 2.80 3.76
C SER A 220 11.25 1.90 2.58
N TYR A 221 11.26 2.42 1.35
CA TYR A 221 11.00 1.60 0.17
C TYR A 221 12.09 0.54 -0.03
N PHE A 222 13.35 0.89 0.23
CA PHE A 222 14.46 -0.06 0.18
C PHE A 222 14.39 -1.10 1.31
N GLU A 223 14.14 -0.66 2.54
CA GLU A 223 13.95 -1.51 3.73
C GLU A 223 12.84 -2.54 3.52
N CYS A 224 11.69 -2.13 2.99
CA CYS A 224 10.57 -3.03 2.68
C CYS A 224 10.99 -4.18 1.75
N GLN A 225 11.88 -3.91 0.78
CA GLN A 225 12.38 -4.95 -0.12
C GLN A 225 13.40 -5.87 0.56
N ILE A 226 14.19 -5.35 1.51
CA ILE A 226 15.07 -6.17 2.35
C ILE A 226 14.24 -7.10 3.23
N PHE A 227 13.18 -6.61 3.87
CA PHE A 227 12.29 -7.44 4.69
C PHE A 227 11.65 -8.57 3.86
N ASN A 228 11.26 -8.28 2.62
CA ASN A 228 10.60 -9.23 1.73
C ASN A 228 11.53 -10.25 1.04
N GLY A 229 12.85 -10.02 1.02
CA GLY A 229 13.77 -10.90 0.27
C GLY A 229 15.24 -10.51 0.29
N GLY A 230 15.69 -9.82 1.34
CA GLY A 230 17.06 -9.38 1.54
C GLY A 230 17.55 -8.32 0.55
N LEU A 231 18.85 -8.04 0.60
CA LEU A 231 19.50 -7.10 -0.32
C LEU A 231 19.36 -7.52 -1.79
N HIS A 232 19.28 -8.82 -2.09
CA HIS A 232 18.97 -9.29 -3.44
C HIS A 232 17.71 -8.63 -3.98
N ARG A 233 16.58 -8.75 -3.25
CA ARG A 233 15.31 -8.20 -3.69
C ARG A 233 15.36 -6.67 -3.77
N ALA A 234 16.02 -6.02 -2.81
CA ALA A 234 16.18 -4.57 -2.81
C ALA A 234 16.96 -4.04 -4.03
N PHE A 235 18.00 -4.73 -4.49
CA PHE A 235 18.74 -4.33 -5.70
C PHE A 235 18.08 -4.79 -7.01
N PHE A 236 17.38 -5.94 -6.99
CA PHE A 236 16.69 -6.51 -8.15
C PHE A 236 15.45 -5.70 -8.55
N ASN A 237 14.72 -5.14 -7.58
CA ASN A 237 13.51 -4.35 -7.81
C ASN A 237 13.80 -2.87 -8.06
N ALA A 238 12.73 -2.10 -8.34
CA ALA A 238 12.78 -0.66 -8.60
C ALA A 238 13.35 0.14 -7.42
N SER A 239 13.27 -0.38 -6.19
CA SER A 239 13.97 0.17 -5.03
C SER A 239 15.48 0.33 -5.25
N GLY A 240 16.08 -0.54 -6.08
CA GLY A 240 17.51 -0.49 -6.40
C GLY A 240 17.91 0.79 -7.15
N ASP A 241 16.97 1.46 -7.81
CA ASP A 241 17.20 2.74 -8.51
C ASP A 241 17.60 3.85 -7.52
N LEU A 242 17.16 3.71 -6.26
CA LEU A 242 17.38 4.64 -5.15
C LEU A 242 18.57 4.26 -4.25
N ALA A 243 19.32 3.20 -4.56
CA ALA A 243 20.39 2.73 -3.67
C ALA A 243 21.41 3.83 -3.27
N PRO A 244 21.87 4.72 -4.18
CA PRO A 244 22.74 5.83 -3.78
C PRO A 244 22.08 6.81 -2.79
N GLU A 245 20.81 7.13 -3.00
CA GLU A 245 20.00 7.97 -2.10
C GLU A 245 19.79 7.30 -0.74
N VAL A 246 19.59 5.99 -0.71
CA VAL A 246 19.47 5.18 0.52
C VAL A 246 20.76 5.24 1.32
N ALA A 247 21.91 5.00 0.70
CA ALA A 247 23.21 5.10 1.37
C ALA A 247 23.43 6.49 2.00
N ALA A 248 23.16 7.55 1.22
CA ALA A 248 23.26 8.93 1.72
C ALA A 248 22.26 9.23 2.85
N GLY A 249 21.02 8.71 2.75
CA GLY A 249 19.98 8.83 3.75
C GLY A 249 20.36 8.14 5.06
N LEU A 250 20.81 6.88 5.00
CA LEU A 250 21.29 6.13 6.16
C LEU A 250 22.44 6.84 6.87
N ARG A 251 23.42 7.41 6.13
CA ARG A 251 24.47 8.25 6.74
C ARG A 251 23.89 9.47 7.46
N ALA A 252 22.93 10.17 6.84
CA ALA A 252 22.30 11.35 7.43
C ALA A 252 21.47 11.01 8.69
N LEU A 253 21.00 9.76 8.81
CA LEU A 253 20.33 9.21 9.99
C LEU A 253 21.31 8.73 11.08
N GLY A 254 22.63 8.78 10.84
CA GLY A 254 23.64 8.23 11.75
C GLY A 254 23.86 6.72 11.62
N LEU A 255 23.16 6.06 10.71
CA LEU A 255 23.21 4.61 10.44
C LEU A 255 24.38 4.26 9.52
N THR A 256 25.60 4.61 9.95
CA THR A 256 26.81 4.53 9.13
C THR A 256 27.15 3.10 8.71
N ALA A 257 26.95 2.11 9.58
CA ALA A 257 27.21 0.71 9.27
C ALA A 257 26.29 0.21 8.14
N GLN A 258 24.99 0.49 8.25
CA GLN A 258 23.99 0.16 7.24
C GLN A 258 24.29 0.87 5.91
N ALA A 259 24.67 2.15 5.96
CA ALA A 259 25.07 2.89 4.76
C ALA A 259 26.27 2.23 4.05
N MET A 260 27.30 1.83 4.80
CA MET A 260 28.47 1.15 4.23
C MET A 260 28.11 -0.20 3.60
N ILE A 261 27.14 -0.92 4.17
CA ILE A 261 26.62 -2.17 3.58
C ILE A 261 25.95 -1.89 2.23
N VAL A 262 25.09 -0.87 2.16
CA VAL A 262 24.45 -0.47 0.89
C VAL A 262 25.48 0.00 -0.14
N GLU A 263 26.48 0.78 0.27
CA GLU A 263 27.58 1.23 -0.59
C GLU A 263 28.42 0.06 -1.12
N HIS A 264 28.70 -0.93 -0.28
CA HIS A 264 29.35 -2.16 -0.73
C HIS A 264 28.48 -2.88 -1.77
N GLY A 265 27.17 -2.98 -1.53
CA GLY A 265 26.24 -3.54 -2.50
C GLY A 265 26.26 -2.80 -3.84
N ILE A 266 26.26 -1.46 -3.81
CA ILE A 266 26.41 -0.59 -4.99
C ILE A 266 27.73 -0.88 -5.71
N SER A 267 28.84 -1.03 -4.99
CA SER A 267 30.16 -1.26 -5.58
C SER A 267 30.33 -2.62 -6.26
N MET A 268 29.39 -3.55 -6.04
CA MET A 268 29.37 -4.82 -6.78
C MET A 268 28.97 -4.62 -8.24
N PHE A 269 28.20 -3.58 -8.57
CA PHE A 269 27.78 -3.25 -9.92
C PHE A 269 28.86 -2.42 -10.66
N SER A 270 28.70 -2.27 -11.98
CA SER A 270 29.61 -1.44 -12.77
C SER A 270 29.52 0.04 -12.37
N ALA A 271 30.60 0.79 -12.64
CA ALA A 271 30.61 2.23 -12.49
C ALA A 271 30.33 2.91 -13.84
N PRO A 272 29.44 3.94 -13.89
CA PRO A 272 28.59 4.41 -12.80
C PRO A 272 27.50 3.38 -12.44
N TYR A 273 27.02 3.42 -11.19
CA TYR A 273 26.00 2.48 -10.71
C TYR A 273 24.76 2.46 -11.65
N PRO A 274 24.36 1.29 -12.16
CA PRO A 274 23.25 1.14 -13.09
C PRO A 274 21.89 1.41 -12.41
N ARG A 275 21.38 2.63 -12.54
CA ARG A 275 20.06 3.00 -11.98
C ARG A 275 18.86 2.44 -12.74
N ASP A 276 19.03 1.94 -13.97
CA ASP A 276 17.91 1.32 -14.69
C ASP A 276 17.66 -0.11 -14.18
N THR A 277 16.42 -0.39 -13.75
CA THR A 277 16.03 -1.71 -13.22
C THR A 277 16.23 -2.83 -14.24
N SER A 278 15.85 -2.62 -15.50
CA SER A 278 15.97 -3.65 -16.54
C SER A 278 17.43 -3.99 -16.83
N MET A 279 18.29 -2.98 -16.88
CA MET A 279 19.73 -3.13 -17.02
C MET A 279 20.32 -3.93 -15.86
N ARG A 280 19.98 -3.60 -14.60
CA ARG A 280 20.46 -4.40 -13.46
C ARG A 280 20.06 -5.86 -13.59
N ARG A 281 18.77 -6.13 -13.83
CA ARG A 281 18.23 -7.49 -13.98
C ARG A 281 18.94 -8.27 -15.08
N ASN A 282 19.06 -7.67 -16.26
CA ASN A 282 19.64 -8.33 -17.43
C ASN A 282 21.16 -8.53 -17.32
N SER A 283 21.88 -7.65 -16.63
CA SER A 283 23.34 -7.72 -16.53
C SER A 283 23.84 -8.53 -15.32
N TYR A 284 23.07 -8.60 -14.23
CA TYR A 284 23.53 -9.17 -12.96
C TYR A 284 22.67 -10.31 -12.42
N PHE A 285 21.41 -10.44 -12.86
CA PHE A 285 20.44 -11.38 -12.28
C PHE A 285 19.85 -12.37 -13.30
N ARG A 286 20.23 -12.30 -14.59
CA ARG A 286 19.56 -13.01 -15.70
C ARG A 286 19.60 -14.54 -15.60
N ASP A 287 20.63 -15.09 -14.96
CA ASP A 287 20.92 -16.53 -15.00
C ASP A 287 20.64 -17.24 -13.67
N GLY A 288 19.82 -16.64 -12.78
CA GLY A 288 19.55 -17.22 -11.45
C GLY A 288 20.85 -17.40 -10.67
N SER A 289 21.76 -16.43 -10.79
CA SER A 289 23.12 -16.52 -10.27
C SER A 289 23.09 -16.62 -8.75
N ILE A 290 23.04 -17.86 -8.25
CA ILE A 290 23.15 -18.23 -6.84
C ILE A 290 24.35 -17.53 -6.20
N GLU A 291 25.44 -17.33 -6.95
CA GLU A 291 26.62 -16.62 -6.47
C GLU A 291 26.30 -15.15 -6.11
N TRP A 292 25.62 -14.43 -6.99
CA TRP A 292 25.22 -13.03 -6.75
C TRP A 292 24.27 -12.91 -5.55
N ASP A 293 23.28 -13.81 -5.50
CA ASP A 293 22.31 -13.86 -4.43
C ASP A 293 22.99 -14.16 -3.09
N ASN A 294 23.91 -15.13 -3.06
CA ASN A 294 24.69 -15.45 -1.86
C ASN A 294 25.58 -14.29 -1.42
N ARG A 295 26.18 -13.55 -2.36
CA ARG A 295 27.01 -12.38 -2.02
C ARG A 295 26.19 -11.26 -1.41
N LEU A 296 25.02 -10.95 -1.97
CA LEU A 296 24.11 -9.94 -1.42
C LEU A 296 23.47 -10.39 -0.11
N ALA A 297 23.10 -11.68 0.02
CA ALA A 297 22.59 -12.24 1.26
C ALA A 297 23.61 -12.12 2.39
N LYS A 298 24.85 -12.57 2.16
CA LYS A 298 25.95 -12.48 3.11
C LYS A 298 26.26 -11.04 3.51
N LEU A 299 26.17 -10.12 2.56
CA LEU A 299 26.39 -8.69 2.83
C LEU A 299 25.30 -8.12 3.77
N GLY A 300 24.07 -8.61 3.66
CA GLY A 300 22.93 -8.18 4.48
C GLY A 300 22.86 -8.79 5.88
N GLU A 301 23.59 -9.88 6.15
CA GLU A 301 23.53 -10.61 7.44
C GLU A 301 23.81 -9.72 8.67
N ASN A 302 24.63 -8.68 8.51
CA ASN A 302 24.99 -7.77 9.60
C ASN A 302 24.25 -6.43 9.55
N MET A 303 23.23 -6.29 8.70
CA MET A 303 22.41 -5.10 8.65
C MET A 303 21.41 -5.12 9.80
N ASP A 304 21.60 -4.24 10.78
CA ASP A 304 20.62 -3.97 11.82
C ASP A 304 19.46 -3.15 11.22
N LEU A 305 18.40 -3.85 10.85
CA LEU A 305 17.16 -3.27 10.31
C LEU A 305 16.30 -2.63 11.41
N ASP A 306 16.38 -3.14 12.64
CA ASP A 306 15.59 -2.63 13.77
C ASP A 306 15.98 -1.18 14.12
N ALA A 307 17.20 -0.75 13.77
CA ALA A 307 17.64 0.64 13.92
C ALA A 307 17.10 1.62 12.86
N ILE A 308 16.62 1.15 11.71
CA ILE A 308 16.18 2.02 10.60
C ILE A 308 14.91 2.76 10.98
N ARG A 309 13.88 2.02 11.38
CA ARG A 309 12.55 2.56 11.63
C ARG A 309 12.50 3.62 12.74
N PRO A 310 13.10 3.42 13.94
CA PRO A 310 13.18 4.48 14.95
C PRO A 310 13.92 5.73 14.46
N SER A 311 14.93 5.58 13.60
CA SER A 311 15.67 6.71 13.02
C SER A 311 14.81 7.52 12.04
N LEU A 312 13.95 6.85 11.28
CA LEU A 312 12.99 7.49 10.39
C LEU A 312 11.89 8.23 11.16
N ILE A 313 11.39 7.65 12.26
CA ILE A 313 10.45 8.31 13.18
C ILE A 313 11.09 9.59 13.74
N GLU A 314 12.33 9.51 14.22
CA GLU A 314 13.05 10.67 14.77
C GLU A 314 13.28 11.75 13.70
N LEU A 315 13.62 11.36 12.46
CA LEU A 315 13.68 12.29 11.34
C LEU A 315 12.32 12.94 11.09
N ALA A 316 11.23 12.17 11.03
CA ALA A 316 9.90 12.69 10.76
C ALA A 316 9.43 13.65 11.86
N ARG A 317 9.69 13.34 13.14
CA ARG A 317 9.42 14.21 14.29
C ARG A 317 10.20 15.51 14.23
N ARG A 318 11.53 15.42 14.04
CA ARG A 318 12.42 16.60 13.98
C ARG A 318 12.00 17.59 12.90
N GLU A 319 11.58 17.07 11.76
CA GLU A 319 11.18 17.88 10.60
C GLU A 319 9.70 18.28 10.65
N GLY A 320 8.95 17.84 11.66
CA GLY A 320 7.53 18.14 11.82
C GLY A 320 6.64 17.58 10.70
N VAL A 321 7.06 16.46 10.10
CA VAL A 321 6.35 15.77 9.01
C VAL A 321 5.72 14.45 9.43
N LEU A 322 5.91 14.03 10.69
CA LEU A 322 5.16 12.89 11.23
C LEU A 322 3.69 13.31 11.41
N PRO A 323 2.72 12.56 10.87
CA PRO A 323 1.30 12.87 11.00
C PRO A 323 0.86 12.96 12.46
N LYS A 324 -0.09 13.86 12.72
CA LYS A 324 -0.64 14.11 14.06
C LYS A 324 -1.88 13.29 14.36
#